data_AF-A0A938BXY3-F1
#
_entry.id   AF-A0A938BXY3-F1
#
_cell.length_a   1.000
_cell.length_b   1.000
_cell.length_c   1.000
_cell.angle_alpha   90.00
_cell.angle_beta   90.00
_cell.angle_gamma   90.00
#
_symmetry.space_group_name_H-M   'P 1'
#
loop_
_entity.id
_entity.type
_entity.pdbx_description
1 polymer ?
#
loop_
_entity_poly.entity_id
_entity_poly.type
_entity_poly.pdbx_seq_one_letter_code
_entity_poly.pdbx_strand_id
1 'polypeptide(L)'
;MDDTDLALRFTVALGLGVLLGLERERTKGEEGGAGVRTLALIALGGAISGYIGDRLGLQWLALAVFVAMATLIISMYVMTSKGEYTGITTEVSALLAFLLGLLCAYGQLQLAGWIGVAMALLLALKGWLHWLAGRVNTADVEATLKFAIVTLIILPLVPDANYGPPPLDVVNPYKI
;
A
#
# COMPACT_ATOMS: atom_id res chain seq x y z
N MET A 1 -18.42 14.26 -23.07
CA MET A 1 -17.05 13.83 -22.74
C MET A 1 -16.29 13.87 -24.04
N ASP A 2 -15.26 14.69 -24.13
CA ASP A 2 -14.39 14.69 -25.31
C ASP A 2 -13.62 13.36 -25.34
N ASP A 3 -13.52 12.75 -26.52
CA ASP A 3 -12.82 11.48 -26.70
C ASP A 3 -11.36 11.56 -26.23
N THR A 4 -10.78 12.77 -26.26
CA THR A 4 -9.43 13.07 -25.76
C THR A 4 -9.30 12.90 -24.24
N ASP A 5 -10.29 13.34 -23.46
CA ASP A 5 -10.26 13.20 -21.99
C ASP A 5 -10.41 11.73 -21.60
N LEU A 6 -11.24 10.99 -22.34
CA LEU A 6 -11.39 9.55 -22.14
C LEU A 6 -10.07 8.82 -22.45
N ALA A 7 -9.47 9.10 -23.61
CA ALA A 7 -8.18 8.53 -23.99
C ALA A 7 -7.12 8.80 -22.92
N LEU A 8 -7.05 10.03 -22.40
CA LEU A 8 -6.11 10.41 -21.36
C LEU A 8 -6.32 9.59 -20.07
N ARG A 9 -7.57 9.37 -19.65
CA ARG A 9 -7.89 8.52 -18.48
C ARG A 9 -7.41 7.08 -18.63
N PHE A 10 -7.65 6.47 -19.79
CA PHE A 10 -7.18 5.11 -20.07
C PHE A 10 -5.66 5.03 -20.18
N THR A 11 -5.02 6.02 -20.80
CA THR A 11 -3.55 6.10 -20.89
C THR A 11 -2.91 6.24 -19.52
N VAL A 12 -3.47 7.06 -18.62
CA VAL A 12 -2.98 7.18 -17.24
C VAL A 12 -3.19 5.88 -16.47
N ALA A 13 -4.37 5.26 -16.56
CA ALA A 13 -4.61 3.97 -15.91
C ALA A 13 -3.60 2.89 -16.36
N LEU A 14 -3.36 2.81 -17.67
CA LEU A 14 -2.38 1.90 -18.25
C LEU A 14 -0.96 2.23 -17.77
N GLY A 15 -0.58 3.50 -17.80
CA GLY A 15 0.72 3.98 -17.34
C GLY A 15 1.00 3.64 -15.87
N LEU A 16 0.01 3.82 -14.99
CA LEU A 16 0.11 3.45 -13.58
C LEU A 16 0.23 1.93 -13.40
N GLY A 17 -0.55 1.14 -14.15
CA GLY A 17 -0.45 -0.33 -14.13
C GLY A 17 0.91 -0.84 -14.60
N VAL A 18 1.46 -0.26 -15.66
CA VAL A 18 2.81 -0.58 -16.17
C VAL A 18 3.88 -0.20 -15.16
N LEU A 19 3.79 0.98 -14.57
CA LEU A 19 4.74 1.47 -13.58
C LEU A 19 4.81 0.56 -12.34
N LEU A 20 3.65 0.14 -11.83
CA LEU A 20 3.57 -0.82 -10.71
C LEU A 20 4.11 -2.20 -11.10
N GLY A 21 3.81 -2.66 -12.30
CA GLY A 21 4.27 -3.95 -12.77
C GLY A 21 5.77 -3.99 -13.04
N LEU A 22 6.36 -2.89 -13.49
CA LEU A 22 7.80 -2.79 -13.74
C LEU A 22 8.59 -2.89 -12.44
N GLU A 23 8.16 -2.17 -11.40
CA GLU A 23 8.80 -2.24 -10.09
C GLU A 23 8.71 -3.64 -9.49
N ARG A 24 7.57 -4.30 -9.70
CA ARG A 24 7.40 -5.69 -9.27
C ARG A 24 8.34 -6.64 -10.02
N GLU A 25 8.38 -6.57 -11.34
CA GLU A 25 9.18 -7.47 -12.17
C GLU A 25 10.66 -7.33 -11.83
N ARG A 26 11.12 -6.09 -11.57
CA ARG A 26 12.45 -5.80 -11.04
C ARG A 26 12.73 -6.43 -9.67
N THR A 27 11.75 -6.45 -8.77
CA THR A 27 11.94 -6.89 -7.38
C THR A 27 11.80 -8.41 -7.20
N LYS A 28 10.96 -9.08 -8.01
CA LYS A 28 10.64 -10.51 -7.85
C LYS A 28 11.19 -11.42 -8.97
N GLY A 29 11.72 -10.87 -10.07
CA GLY A 29 12.19 -11.67 -11.20
C GLY A 29 11.07 -12.45 -11.90
N GLU A 30 11.46 -13.34 -12.82
CA GLU A 30 10.53 -14.13 -13.67
C GLU A 30 9.71 -15.18 -12.89
N GLU A 31 10.08 -15.52 -11.65
CA GLU A 31 9.64 -16.76 -10.99
C GLU A 31 8.42 -16.65 -10.05
N GLY A 32 7.77 -15.48 -9.86
CA GLY A 32 6.58 -15.51 -8.99
C GLY A 32 5.83 -14.21 -8.72
N GLY A 33 5.07 -13.70 -9.69
CA GLY A 33 4.05 -12.68 -9.42
C GLY A 33 3.40 -12.06 -10.65
N ALA A 34 2.40 -11.20 -10.42
CA ALA A 34 1.78 -10.39 -11.47
C ALA A 34 2.80 -9.42 -12.08
N GLY A 35 3.33 -9.69 -13.29
CA GLY A 35 4.28 -8.82 -13.99
C GLY A 35 3.65 -7.58 -14.63
N VAL A 36 4.44 -6.86 -15.46
CA VAL A 36 4.00 -5.64 -16.18
C VAL A 36 2.70 -5.86 -16.93
N ARG A 37 2.60 -6.96 -17.67
CA ARG A 37 1.43 -7.26 -18.51
C ARG A 37 0.16 -7.48 -17.69
N THR A 38 0.24 -8.27 -16.62
CA THR A 38 -0.91 -8.59 -15.78
C THR A 38 -1.40 -7.37 -15.00
N LEU A 39 -0.50 -6.58 -14.40
CA LEU A 39 -0.89 -5.36 -13.68
C LEU A 39 -1.47 -4.28 -14.62
N ALA A 40 -0.91 -4.11 -15.82
CA ALA A 40 -1.47 -3.22 -16.84
C ALA A 40 -2.88 -3.64 -17.27
N LEU A 41 -3.10 -4.94 -17.52
CA LEU A 41 -4.42 -5.46 -17.89
C LEU A 41 -5.43 -5.34 -16.74
N ILE A 42 -5.01 -5.54 -15.49
CA ILE A 42 -5.88 -5.40 -14.31
C ILE A 42 -6.28 -3.93 -14.11
N ALA A 43 -5.35 -2.98 -14.26
CA ALA A 43 -5.64 -1.55 -14.22
C ALA A 43 -6.60 -1.13 -15.34
N LEU A 44 -6.39 -1.61 -16.56
CA LEU A 44 -7.33 -1.40 -17.66
C LEU A 44 -8.70 -2.00 -17.37
N GLY A 45 -8.77 -3.21 -16.80
CA GLY A 45 -10.02 -3.82 -16.38
C GLY A 45 -10.79 -2.96 -15.38
N GLY A 46 -10.09 -2.36 -14.41
CA GLY A 46 -10.66 -1.38 -13.48
C GLY A 46 -11.24 -0.17 -14.18
N ALA A 47 -10.48 0.43 -15.11
CA ALA A 47 -10.93 1.59 -15.87
C ALA A 47 -12.14 1.29 -16.76
N ILE A 48 -12.14 0.15 -17.45
CA ILE A 48 -13.28 -0.30 -18.27
C ILE A 48 -14.51 -0.53 -17.39
N SER A 49 -14.35 -1.18 -16.23
CA SER A 49 -15.47 -1.45 -15.32
C SER A 49 -16.11 -0.17 -14.79
N GLY A 50 -15.31 0.84 -14.47
CA GLY A 50 -15.80 2.16 -14.05
C GLY A 50 -16.51 2.90 -15.17
N TYR A 51 -15.94 2.90 -16.38
CA TYR A 51 -16.54 3.57 -17.53
C TYR A 51 -17.89 2.95 -17.92
N ILE A 52 -17.97 1.62 -17.97
CA ILE A 52 -19.21 0.89 -18.28
C ILE A 52 -20.23 1.09 -17.15
N GLY A 53 -19.80 1.00 -15.89
CA GLY A 53 -20.67 1.17 -14.73
C GLY A 53 -21.32 2.55 -14.67
N ASP A 54 -20.57 3.61 -14.97
CA ASP A 54 -21.07 4.98 -15.03
C ASP A 54 -22.04 5.19 -16.21
N ARG A 55 -21.71 4.67 -17.40
CA ARG A 55 -22.55 4.80 -18.61
C ARG A 55 -23.89 4.09 -18.51
N LEU A 56 -23.94 2.91 -17.88
CA LEU A 56 -25.18 2.14 -17.73
C LEU A 56 -25.93 2.46 -16.44
N GLY A 57 -25.37 3.27 -15.53
CA GLY A 57 -25.94 3.53 -14.20
C GLY A 57 -25.87 2.32 -13.25
N LEU A 58 -25.11 1.27 -13.61
CA LEU A 58 -24.90 0.08 -12.78
C LEU A 58 -23.67 0.27 -11.89
N GLN A 59 -23.83 1.02 -10.80
CA GLN A 59 -22.76 1.23 -9.81
C GLN A 59 -22.24 -0.07 -9.19
N TRP A 60 -23.08 -1.11 -9.14
CA TRP A 60 -22.71 -2.44 -8.64
C TRP A 60 -21.81 -3.23 -9.59
N LEU A 61 -21.72 -2.84 -10.87
CA LEU A 61 -20.89 -3.55 -11.86
C LEU A 61 -19.41 -3.47 -11.52
N ALA A 62 -18.92 -2.29 -11.11
CA ALA A 62 -17.53 -2.12 -10.69
C ALA A 62 -17.20 -3.02 -9.48
N LEU A 63 -18.11 -3.12 -8.51
CA LEU A 63 -17.97 -4.02 -7.37
C LEU A 63 -17.98 -5.49 -7.80
N ALA A 64 -18.87 -5.88 -8.70
CA ALA A 64 -18.95 -7.25 -9.22
C ALA A 64 -17.67 -7.67 -9.95
N VAL A 65 -17.12 -6.80 -10.80
CA VAL A 65 -15.86 -7.06 -11.51
C VAL A 65 -14.68 -7.10 -10.53
N PHE A 66 -14.67 -6.21 -9.53
CA PHE A 66 -13.65 -6.24 -8.48
C PHE A 66 -13.67 -7.57 -7.71
N VAL A 67 -14.84 -8.04 -7.29
CA VAL A 67 -15.00 -9.33 -6.61
C VAL A 67 -14.58 -10.48 -7.52
N ALA A 68 -14.96 -10.46 -8.79
CA ALA A 68 -14.55 -11.48 -9.77
C ALA A 68 -13.02 -11.51 -9.99
N MET A 69 -12.37 -10.35 -10.02
CA MET A 69 -10.91 -10.26 -10.13
C MET A 69 -10.25 -10.75 -8.83
N ALA A 70 -10.78 -10.39 -7.67
CA ALA A 70 -10.28 -10.84 -6.38
C ALA A 70 -10.38 -12.35 -6.21
N THR A 71 -11.50 -12.96 -6.59
CA THR A 71 -11.66 -14.42 -6.53
C THR A 71 -10.69 -15.14 -7.47
N LEU A 72 -10.45 -14.60 -8.67
CA LEU A 72 -9.46 -15.15 -9.61
C LEU A 72 -8.04 -15.08 -9.03
N ILE A 73 -7.65 -13.92 -8.48
CA ILE A 73 -6.34 -13.74 -7.84
C ILE A 73 -6.17 -14.68 -6.65
N ILE A 74 -7.18 -14.80 -5.77
CA ILE A 74 -7.15 -15.70 -4.62
C ILE A 74 -7.09 -17.16 -5.08
N SER A 75 -7.83 -17.54 -6.12
CA SER A 75 -7.79 -18.89 -6.67
C SER A 75 -6.41 -19.24 -7.23
N MET A 76 -5.79 -18.31 -7.96
CA MET A 76 -4.41 -18.47 -8.44
C MET A 76 -3.42 -18.59 -7.29
N TYR A 77 -3.56 -17.75 -6.27
CA TYR A 77 -2.74 -17.82 -5.06
C TYR A 77 -2.83 -19.20 -4.39
N VAL A 78 -4.04 -19.72 -4.17
CA VAL A 78 -4.25 -21.03 -3.54
C VAL A 78 -3.68 -22.18 -4.39
N MET A 79 -3.76 -22.09 -5.72
CA MET A 79 -3.18 -23.08 -6.63
C MET A 79 -1.65 -23.05 -6.67
N THR A 80 -1.05 -21.86 -6.64
CA THR A 80 0.40 -21.64 -6.73
C THR A 80 1.12 -21.74 -5.38
N SER A 81 0.43 -21.51 -4.26
CA SER A 81 1.02 -21.52 -2.90
C SER A 81 1.44 -22.90 -2.37
N LYS A 82 1.48 -23.95 -3.22
CA LYS A 82 1.79 -25.32 -2.80
C LYS A 82 3.27 -25.58 -2.48
N GLY A 83 4.19 -24.64 -2.68
CA GLY A 83 5.63 -24.92 -2.47
C GLY A 83 6.51 -23.74 -2.04
N GLU A 84 6.18 -22.50 -2.40
CA GLU A 84 7.00 -21.33 -2.08
C GLU A 84 6.14 -20.20 -1.53
N TYR A 85 6.70 -19.43 -0.61
CA TYR A 85 6.08 -18.25 -0.01
C TYR A 85 5.85 -17.15 -1.06
N THR A 86 4.83 -17.30 -1.89
CA THR A 86 4.37 -16.26 -2.79
C THR A 86 3.84 -15.12 -1.92
N GLY A 87 4.62 -14.06 -1.71
CA GLY A 87 4.23 -13.05 -0.73
C GLY A 87 2.92 -12.31 -1.06
N ILE A 88 1.96 -12.31 -0.12
CA ILE A 88 0.61 -11.66 -0.14
C ILE A 88 0.57 -10.25 -0.74
N THR A 89 1.69 -9.53 -0.64
CA THR A 89 1.90 -8.23 -1.31
C THR A 89 1.62 -8.30 -2.82
N THR A 90 1.69 -9.50 -3.42
CA THR A 90 1.47 -9.69 -4.85
C THR A 90 0.03 -9.46 -5.25
N GLU A 91 -0.83 -10.13 -4.54
CA GLU A 91 -2.26 -10.16 -4.70
C GLU A 91 -2.84 -8.80 -4.33
N VAL A 92 -2.37 -8.20 -3.23
CA VAL A 92 -2.78 -6.86 -2.78
C VAL A 92 -2.47 -5.80 -3.83
N SER A 93 -1.26 -5.78 -4.38
CA SER A 93 -0.92 -4.78 -5.41
C SER A 93 -1.73 -4.94 -6.70
N ALA A 94 -2.16 -6.16 -7.04
CA ALA A 94 -3.00 -6.41 -8.20
C ALA A 94 -4.41 -5.84 -7.99
N LEU A 95 -4.99 -6.05 -6.80
CA LEU A 95 -6.26 -5.43 -6.41
C LEU A 95 -6.16 -3.90 -6.40
N LEU A 96 -5.08 -3.35 -5.86
CA LEU A 96 -4.88 -1.91 -5.83
C LEU A 96 -4.69 -1.31 -7.24
N ALA A 97 -4.03 -2.03 -8.16
CA ALA A 97 -3.93 -1.61 -9.56
C ALA A 97 -5.32 -1.52 -10.23
N PHE A 98 -6.22 -2.47 -9.92
CA PHE A 98 -7.61 -2.38 -10.37
C PHE A 98 -8.30 -1.12 -9.84
N LEU A 99 -8.15 -0.82 -8.55
CA LEU A 99 -8.73 0.38 -7.93
C LEU A 99 -8.17 1.67 -8.55
N LEU A 100 -6.87 1.72 -8.84
CA LEU A 100 -6.26 2.87 -9.51
C LEU A 100 -6.85 3.09 -10.90
N GLY A 101 -7.04 2.02 -11.68
CA GLY A 101 -7.73 2.09 -12.96
C GLY A 101 -9.16 2.58 -12.84
N LEU A 102 -9.89 2.08 -11.83
CA LEU A 102 -11.25 2.51 -11.52
C LEU A 102 -11.32 4.01 -11.17
N LEU A 103 -10.39 4.51 -10.36
CA LEU A 103 -10.25 5.94 -10.03
C LEU A 103 -10.00 6.80 -11.27
N CYS A 104 -9.17 6.32 -12.21
CA CYS A 104 -8.92 7.02 -13.47
C CYS A 104 -10.20 7.14 -14.30
N ALA A 105 -11.05 6.10 -14.33
CA ALA A 105 -12.34 6.15 -15.03
C ALA A 105 -13.29 7.21 -14.46
N TYR A 106 -13.33 7.35 -13.13
CA TYR A 106 -14.09 8.42 -12.45
C TYR A 106 -13.52 9.83 -12.66
N GLY A 107 -12.39 9.98 -13.37
CA GLY A 107 -11.79 11.27 -13.70
C GLY A 107 -10.87 11.84 -12.62
N GLN A 108 -10.59 11.08 -11.56
CA GLN A 108 -9.70 11.51 -10.47
C GLN A 108 -8.22 11.24 -10.79
N LEU A 109 -7.74 11.78 -11.92
CA LEU A 109 -6.39 11.52 -12.44
C LEU A 109 -5.28 11.92 -11.48
N GLN A 110 -5.44 13.08 -10.83
CA GLN A 110 -4.43 13.59 -9.92
C GLN A 110 -4.29 12.69 -8.69
N LEU A 111 -5.42 12.28 -8.11
CA LEU A 111 -5.46 11.38 -6.96
C LEU A 111 -4.94 9.98 -7.31
N ALA A 112 -5.31 9.44 -8.48
CA ALA A 112 -4.74 8.19 -9.00
C ALA A 112 -3.22 8.27 -9.18
N GLY A 113 -2.71 9.41 -9.66
CA GLY A 113 -1.27 9.67 -9.79
C GLY A 113 -0.54 9.64 -8.44
N TRP A 114 -1.03 10.39 -7.43
CA TRP A 114 -0.44 10.40 -6.10
C TRP A 114 -0.40 9.02 -5.46
N ILE A 115 -1.52 8.28 -5.50
CA ILE A 115 -1.61 6.94 -4.93
C ILE A 115 -0.72 5.96 -5.71
N GLY A 116 -0.72 6.02 -7.04
CA GLY A 116 0.09 5.14 -7.88
C GLY A 116 1.59 5.33 -7.64
N VAL A 117 2.06 6.58 -7.53
CA VAL A 117 3.45 6.88 -7.20
C VAL A 117 3.80 6.45 -5.78
N ALA A 118 2.93 6.73 -4.80
CA ALA A 118 3.14 6.30 -3.42
C ALA A 118 3.23 4.77 -3.30
N MET A 119 2.35 4.04 -3.99
CA MET A 119 2.41 2.59 -4.06
C MET A 119 3.70 2.09 -4.69
N ALA A 120 4.11 2.66 -5.82
CA ALA A 120 5.34 2.28 -6.49
C ALA A 120 6.57 2.52 -5.60
N LEU A 121 6.59 3.65 -4.88
CA LEU A 121 7.62 3.95 -3.89
C LEU A 121 7.65 2.90 -2.78
N LEU A 122 6.50 2.53 -2.20
CA LEU A 122 6.42 1.48 -1.18
C LEU A 122 6.91 0.13 -1.71
N LEU A 123 6.59 -0.21 -2.96
CA LEU A 123 7.07 -1.43 -3.61
C LEU A 123 8.59 -1.40 -3.81
N ALA A 124 9.14 -0.26 -4.23
CA ALA A 124 10.58 -0.07 -4.41
C ALA A 124 11.37 -0.16 -3.09
N LEU A 125 10.80 0.37 -2.00
CA LEU A 125 11.45 0.32 -0.69
C LEU A 125 11.35 -1.06 -0.01
N LYS A 126 10.57 -2.00 -0.55
CA LYS A 126 10.35 -3.33 0.06
C LYS A 126 11.66 -4.03 0.42
N GLY A 127 12.66 -4.01 -0.47
CA GLY A 127 13.96 -4.63 -0.23
C GLY A 127 14.71 -3.99 0.95
N TRP A 128 14.70 -2.66 1.03
CA TRP A 128 15.33 -1.92 2.13
C TRP A 128 14.60 -2.13 3.46
N LEU A 129 13.26 -2.12 3.45
CA LEU A 129 12.42 -2.43 4.62
C LEU A 129 12.67 -3.85 5.14
N HIS A 130 12.78 -4.83 4.24
CA HIS A 130 13.05 -6.21 4.62
C HIS A 130 14.48 -6.37 5.18
N TRP A 131 15.46 -5.70 4.59
CA TRP A 131 16.82 -5.65 5.12
C TRP A 131 16.90 -4.99 6.50
N LEU A 132 16.21 -3.86 6.69
CA LEU A 132 16.13 -3.19 7.98
C LEU A 132 15.47 -4.09 9.03
N ALA A 133 14.33 -4.70 8.68
CA ALA A 133 13.62 -5.63 9.56
C ALA A 133 14.49 -6.84 9.94
N GLY A 134 15.28 -7.39 9.00
CA GLY A 134 16.21 -8.49 9.28
C GLY A 134 17.41 -8.09 10.15
N ARG A 135 17.72 -6.79 10.25
CA ARG A 135 18.80 -6.25 11.08
C ARG A 135 18.36 -5.84 12.48
N VAL A 136 17.06 -5.67 12.70
CA VAL A 136 16.48 -5.34 14.00
C VAL A 136 16.48 -6.60 14.85
N ASN A 137 17.34 -6.63 15.87
CA ASN A 137 17.40 -7.74 16.80
C ASN A 137 16.23 -7.66 17.79
N THR A 138 15.77 -8.79 18.33
CA THR A 138 14.66 -8.83 19.30
C THR A 138 14.95 -7.98 20.53
N ALA A 139 16.23 -7.89 20.91
CA ALA A 139 16.71 -7.02 21.99
C ALA A 139 16.52 -5.52 21.69
N ASP A 140 16.68 -5.10 20.44
CA ASP A 140 16.50 -3.70 20.03
C ASP A 140 15.02 -3.32 20.01
N VAL A 141 14.14 -4.25 19.62
CA VAL A 141 12.68 -4.07 19.71
C VAL A 141 12.24 -3.94 21.15
N GLU A 142 12.74 -4.80 22.04
CA GLU A 142 12.41 -4.76 23.46
C GLU A 142 12.91 -3.46 24.12
N ALA A 143 14.12 -3.01 23.79
CA ALA A 143 14.67 -1.75 24.28
C ALA A 143 13.87 -0.54 23.79
N THR A 144 13.52 -0.52 22.50
CA THR A 144 12.70 0.56 21.90
C THR A 144 11.30 0.58 22.49
N LEU A 145 10.70 -0.59 22.72
CA LEU A 145 9.37 -0.70 23.32
C LEU A 145 9.37 -0.26 24.79
N LYS A 146 10.38 -0.67 25.57
CA LYS A 146 10.57 -0.18 26.94
C LYS A 146 10.76 1.33 26.98
N PHE A 147 11.58 1.88 26.10
CA PHE A 147 11.79 3.32 26.00
C PHE A 147 10.49 4.06 25.62
N ALA A 148 9.73 3.55 24.66
CA ALA A 148 8.43 4.09 24.25
C ALA A 148 7.40 4.02 25.38
N ILE A 149 7.38 2.94 26.16
CA ILE A 149 6.52 2.86 27.35
C ILE A 149 6.91 3.94 28.37
N VAL A 150 8.21 4.12 28.63
CA VAL A 150 8.69 5.13 29.58
C VAL A 150 8.33 6.54 29.11
N THR A 151 8.62 6.88 27.85
CA THR A 151 8.42 8.25 27.32
C THR A 151 6.96 8.57 27.00
N LEU A 152 6.20 7.60 26.48
CA LEU A 152 4.85 7.84 25.98
C LEU A 152 3.75 7.50 26.99
N ILE A 153 4.03 6.64 27.98
CA ILE A 153 3.04 6.18 28.97
C ILE A 153 3.41 6.65 30.37
N ILE A 154 4.64 6.37 30.83
CA ILE A 154 5.05 6.67 32.21
C ILE A 154 5.26 8.18 32.40
N LEU A 155 6.06 8.82 31.54
CA LEU A 155 6.39 10.25 31.63
C LEU A 155 5.14 11.17 31.67
N PRO A 156 4.11 11.01 30.83
CA PRO A 156 2.91 11.83 30.94
C PRO A 156 2.04 11.54 32.18
N LEU A 157 2.24 10.38 32.84
CA LEU A 157 1.59 10.07 34.12
C LEU A 157 2.35 10.62 35.34
N VAL A 158 3.60 11.04 35.17
CA VAL A 158 4.35 11.67 36.26
C VAL A 158 3.82 13.09 36.46
N PRO A 159 3.33 13.44 37.66
CA PRO A 159 2.88 14.79 37.95
C PRO A 159 4.05 15.78 37.77
N ASP A 160 3.78 16.90 37.10
CA ASP A 160 4.72 18.02 36.88
C ASP A 160 4.95 18.78 38.22
N ALA A 161 5.56 18.08 39.18
CA ALA A 161 5.86 18.54 40.52
C ALA A 161 7.36 18.39 40.80
N ASN A 162 7.95 19.42 41.39
CA ASN A 162 9.34 19.35 41.86
C ASN A 162 9.42 18.41 43.06
N TYR A 163 10.41 17.53 43.07
CA TYR A 163 10.68 16.62 44.18
C TYR A 163 12.05 16.92 44.79
N GLY A 164 12.10 17.26 46.08
CA GLY A 164 13.33 17.38 46.89
C GLY A 164 13.11 17.95 48.30
N PRO A 165 13.99 17.69 49.29
CA PRO A 165 13.95 18.36 50.59
C PRO A 165 14.44 19.82 50.48
N PRO A 166 13.83 20.79 51.19
CA PRO A 166 14.30 22.18 51.17
C PRO A 166 15.77 22.26 51.60
N PRO A 167 16.68 22.95 50.87
CA PRO A 167 16.46 23.93 49.79
C PRO A 167 16.71 23.41 48.35
N LEU A 168 16.76 22.10 48.12
CA LEU A 168 17.13 21.47 46.84
C LEU A 168 15.92 21.00 45.99
N ASP A 169 14.82 21.77 46.01
CA ASP A 169 13.54 21.40 45.39
C ASP A 169 13.48 21.75 43.88
N VAL A 170 14.47 21.28 43.12
CA VAL A 170 14.72 21.69 41.71
C VAL A 170 14.67 20.55 40.69
N VAL A 171 14.47 19.30 41.12
CA VAL A 171 14.40 18.16 40.19
C VAL A 171 12.94 17.94 39.79
N ASN A 172 12.64 18.27 38.54
CA ASN A 172 11.36 17.99 37.92
C ASN A 172 11.52 16.89 36.86
N PRO A 173 11.08 15.65 37.13
CA PRO A 173 11.23 14.53 36.21
C PRO A 173 10.51 14.71 34.87
N TYR A 174 9.59 15.67 34.77
CA TYR A 174 8.84 15.98 33.55
C TYR A 174 9.62 16.88 32.59
N LYS A 175 10.64 17.61 33.07
CA LYS A 175 11.40 18.61 32.30
C LYS A 175 12.82 18.19 31.90
N ILE A 176 13.17 16.92 32.08
CA ILE A 176 14.50 16.37 31.76
C ILE A 176 14.44 15.62 30.44
#